data_AF-A0A5N7ADC9-F1
#
_entry.id   AF-A0A5N7ADC9-F1
#
_cell.length_a   1.000
_cell.length_b   1.000
_cell.length_c   1.000
_cell.angle_alpha   90.00
_cell.angle_beta   90.00
_cell.angle_gamma   90.00
#
_symmetry.space_group_name_H-M   'P 1'
#
loop_
_entity.id
_entity.type
_entity.pdbx_description
1 polymer ?
#
loop_
_entity_poly.entity_id
_entity_poly.type
_entity_poly.pdbx_seq_one_letter_code
_entity_poly.pdbx_strand_id
1 'polypeptide(L)'
;MTSPDSTNPRNPEIAFISGPLDIGRDNTYFHTHYVPKINAAIERGHRFVIGPVAGVDRATLDYLLAYPIPPSHITIFVTPTENILMGDEFRSRAVNVHVVDGGSNMTTRDRDAAMTRASSYDILRWRPREEAKKFYGPMYREGYVTNTEMNWRRRRGISETEVVKEEDVGIFRDEKKRSSEKYVINALRGLFRTASQPSKD
;
A
#
# COMPACT_ATOMS: atom_id res chain seq x y z
N MET A 1 -0.15 42.68 17.81
CA MET A 1 0.84 42.31 16.78
C MET A 1 1.11 40.83 16.93
N THR A 2 0.42 39.99 16.16
CA THR A 2 0.62 38.54 16.11
C THR A 2 1.66 38.24 15.05
N SER A 3 2.73 37.56 15.45
CA SER A 3 3.84 37.16 14.56
C SER A 3 3.33 36.25 13.43
N PRO A 4 3.83 36.42 12.19
CA PRO A 4 3.50 35.51 11.10
C PRO A 4 4.17 34.16 11.35
N ASP A 5 3.35 33.12 11.44
CA ASP A 5 3.77 31.72 11.48
C ASP A 5 4.57 31.42 10.22
N SER A 6 5.87 31.15 10.39
CA SER A 6 6.81 30.89 9.31
C SER A 6 6.56 29.49 8.79
N THR A 7 5.56 29.38 7.92
CA THR A 7 5.22 28.18 7.17
C THR A 7 6.30 27.95 6.12
N ASN A 8 7.44 27.40 6.56
CA ASN A 8 8.30 26.67 5.64
C ASN A 8 7.42 25.63 4.94
N PRO A 9 7.38 25.57 3.60
CA PRO A 9 6.65 24.52 2.92
C PRO A 9 7.31 23.20 3.33
N ARG A 10 6.63 22.43 4.19
CA ARG A 10 7.02 21.05 4.46
C ARG A 10 7.05 20.36 3.11
N ASN A 11 8.23 19.85 2.72
CA ASN A 11 8.33 19.05 1.52
C ASN A 11 7.24 17.97 1.57
N PRO A 12 6.44 17.81 0.50
CA PRO A 12 5.39 16.81 0.48
C PRO A 12 5.97 15.43 0.82
N GLU A 13 5.37 14.73 1.78
CA GLU A 13 5.78 13.36 2.10
C GLU A 13 5.57 12.45 0.89
N ILE A 14 6.44 11.45 0.76
CA ILE A 14 6.40 10.49 -0.34
C ILE A 14 6.01 9.13 0.20
N ALA A 15 4.89 8.60 -0.27
CA ALA A 15 4.36 7.29 0.08
C ALA A 15 4.88 6.22 -0.89
N PHE A 16 5.56 5.19 -0.39
CA PHE A 16 5.85 3.99 -1.15
C PHE A 16 4.69 3.02 -1.07
N ILE A 17 4.09 2.72 -2.22
CA ILE A 17 3.06 1.69 -2.31
C ILE A 17 3.75 0.34 -2.47
N SER A 18 3.53 -0.58 -1.53
CA SER A 18 4.08 -1.93 -1.61
C SER A 18 3.04 -2.98 -1.28
N GLY A 19 2.83 -3.93 -2.18
CA GLY A 19 1.82 -4.97 -2.00
C GLY A 19 2.02 -6.22 -2.86
N PRO A 20 1.15 -7.23 -2.69
CA PRO A 20 1.25 -8.48 -3.43
C PRO A 20 0.82 -8.34 -4.90
N LEU A 21 1.29 -9.27 -5.73
CA LEU A 21 0.85 -9.42 -7.12
C LEU A 21 -0.59 -9.94 -7.19
N ASP A 22 -0.93 -10.95 -6.37
CA ASP A 22 -2.28 -11.50 -6.33
C ASP A 22 -3.17 -10.62 -5.45
N ILE A 23 -4.08 -9.87 -6.06
CA ILE A 23 -5.02 -8.96 -5.36
C ILE A 23 -6.47 -9.47 -5.37
N GLY A 24 -6.65 -10.74 -5.73
CA GLY A 24 -7.96 -11.40 -5.79
C GLY A 24 -8.84 -10.90 -6.93
N ARG A 25 -10.06 -11.45 -7.00
CA ARG A 25 -11.04 -11.07 -8.02
C ARG A 25 -11.48 -9.61 -7.83
N ASP A 26 -11.65 -8.91 -8.96
CA ASP A 26 -12.14 -7.53 -9.03
C ASP A 26 -11.36 -6.55 -8.13
N ASN A 27 -10.07 -6.82 -7.92
CA ASN A 27 -9.17 -6.01 -7.09
C ASN A 27 -9.66 -5.80 -5.65
N THR A 28 -10.49 -6.71 -5.11
CA THR A 28 -11.13 -6.56 -3.79
C THR A 28 -10.11 -6.33 -2.67
N TYR A 29 -8.95 -7.00 -2.73
CA TYR A 29 -7.87 -6.81 -1.77
C TYR A 29 -7.32 -5.37 -1.80
N PHE A 30 -7.09 -4.84 -3.01
CA PHE A 30 -6.60 -3.47 -3.20
C PHE A 30 -7.62 -2.45 -2.67
N HIS A 31 -8.89 -2.58 -3.05
CA HIS A 31 -9.95 -1.67 -2.59
C HIS A 31 -10.14 -1.69 -1.07
N THR A 32 -10.02 -2.86 -0.44
CA THR A 32 -10.22 -2.99 1.01
C THR A 32 -9.07 -2.39 1.81
N HIS A 33 -7.82 -2.63 1.39
CA HIS A 33 -6.66 -2.37 2.24
C HIS A 33 -5.81 -1.16 1.82
N TYR A 34 -5.85 -0.77 0.54
CA TYR A 34 -4.99 0.28 0.00
C TYR A 34 -5.76 1.57 -0.26
N VAL A 35 -6.92 1.52 -0.91
CA VAL A 35 -7.68 2.72 -1.28
C VAL A 35 -7.92 3.68 -0.10
N PRO A 36 -8.36 3.24 1.10
CA PRO A 36 -8.54 4.16 2.22
C PRO A 36 -7.25 4.88 2.65
N LYS A 37 -6.10 4.21 2.57
CA LYS A 37 -4.79 4.78 2.93
C LYS A 37 -4.26 5.70 1.84
N ILE A 38 -4.50 5.34 0.58
CA ILE A 38 -4.17 6.17 -0.59
C ILE A 38 -4.97 7.47 -0.53
N ASN A 39 -6.28 7.40 -0.27
CA ASN A 39 -7.12 8.59 -0.16
C ASN A 39 -6.66 9.53 0.95
N ALA A 40 -6.33 8.98 2.13
CA ALA A 40 -5.78 9.78 3.22
C ALA A 40 -4.43 10.45 2.86
N ALA A 41 -3.62 9.83 2.00
CA ALA A 41 -2.39 10.42 1.50
C ALA A 41 -2.65 11.51 0.44
N ILE A 42 -3.63 11.28 -0.45
CA ILE A 42 -4.09 12.28 -1.44
C ILE A 42 -4.60 13.54 -0.73
N GLU A 43 -5.46 13.38 0.27
CA GLU A 43 -6.03 14.50 1.06
C GLU A 43 -4.94 15.36 1.73
N ARG A 44 -3.79 14.77 2.05
CA ARG A 44 -2.64 15.47 2.63
C ARG A 44 -1.68 16.03 1.59
N GLY A 45 -1.97 15.86 0.30
CA GLY A 45 -1.12 16.33 -0.80
C GLY A 45 0.18 15.54 -0.95
N HIS A 46 0.22 14.29 -0.51
CA HIS A 46 1.42 13.46 -0.59
C HIS A 46 1.72 13.04 -2.04
N ARG A 47 2.96 12.63 -2.27
CA ARG A 47 3.43 12.05 -3.54
C ARG A 47 3.56 10.54 -3.42
N PHE A 48 3.67 9.85 -4.55
CA PHE A 48 3.66 8.39 -4.61
C PHE A 48 4.87 7.86 -5.37
N VAL A 49 5.53 6.86 -4.79
CA VAL A 49 6.46 5.97 -5.50
C VAL A 49 5.84 4.59 -5.61
N ILE A 50 5.87 4.04 -6.81
CA ILE A 50 5.28 2.74 -7.14
C ILE A 50 6.26 1.92 -7.97
N GLY A 51 6.16 0.59 -7.86
CA GLY A 51 6.82 -0.30 -8.80
C GLY A 51 6.10 -0.33 -10.16
N PRO A 52 6.71 -0.96 -11.17
CA PRO A 52 6.14 -1.07 -12.51
C PRO A 52 5.25 -2.31 -12.68
N VAL A 53 5.09 -3.12 -11.63
CA VAL A 53 4.57 -4.49 -11.73
C VAL A 53 3.05 -4.58 -11.62
N ALA A 54 2.53 -5.78 -11.88
CA ALA A 54 1.14 -6.15 -11.69
C ALA A 54 0.67 -6.10 -10.22
N GLY A 55 -0.61 -6.40 -9.98
CA GLY A 55 -1.18 -6.45 -8.64
C GLY A 55 -1.39 -5.05 -8.06
N VAL A 56 -0.98 -4.85 -6.81
CA VAL A 56 -1.19 -3.58 -6.09
C VAL A 56 -0.59 -2.40 -6.83
N ASP A 57 0.61 -2.54 -7.39
CA ASP A 57 1.30 -1.42 -8.05
C ASP A 57 0.51 -0.93 -9.27
N ARG A 58 0.11 -1.86 -10.15
CA ARG A 58 -0.74 -1.54 -11.31
C ARG A 58 -2.09 -0.97 -10.91
N ALA A 59 -2.78 -1.61 -9.96
CA ALA A 59 -4.08 -1.13 -9.48
C ALA A 59 -3.99 0.27 -8.86
N THR A 60 -2.87 0.58 -8.21
CA THR A 60 -2.60 1.91 -7.66
C THR A 60 -2.37 2.93 -8.75
N LEU A 61 -1.56 2.62 -9.76
CA LEU A 61 -1.35 3.53 -10.90
C LEU A 61 -2.68 3.87 -11.58
N ASP A 62 -3.49 2.86 -11.89
CA ASP A 62 -4.79 3.05 -12.54
C ASP A 62 -5.74 3.87 -11.64
N TYR A 63 -5.75 3.61 -10.32
CA TYR A 63 -6.54 4.38 -9.36
C TYR A 63 -6.11 5.86 -9.27
N LEU A 64 -4.81 6.12 -9.16
CA LEU A 64 -4.26 7.46 -9.03
C LEU A 64 -4.47 8.30 -10.30
N LEU A 65 -4.36 7.68 -11.48
CA LEU A 65 -4.63 8.37 -12.75
C LEU A 65 -6.12 8.65 -12.98
N ALA A 66 -7.02 7.86 -12.38
CA ALA A 66 -8.45 8.12 -12.40
C ALA A 66 -8.89 9.18 -11.37
N TYR A 67 -8.03 9.51 -10.40
CA TYR A 67 -8.30 10.51 -9.36
C TYR A 67 -7.69 11.87 -9.76
N PRO A 68 -8.24 13.02 -9.32
CA PRO A 68 -7.74 14.35 -9.69
C PRO A 68 -6.43 14.74 -8.97
N ILE A 69 -5.38 13.91 -9.04
CA ILE A 69 -4.02 14.31 -8.65
C ILE A 69 -3.15 14.56 -9.90
N PRO A 70 -2.18 15.50 -9.84
CA PRO A 70 -1.26 15.68 -10.95
C PRO A 70 -0.45 14.39 -11.22
N PRO A 71 -0.34 13.91 -12.48
CA PRO A 71 0.50 12.74 -12.80
C PRO A 71 1.96 12.91 -12.38
N SER A 72 2.46 14.15 -12.32
CA SER A 72 3.79 14.51 -11.81
C SER A 72 3.99 14.22 -10.30
N HIS A 73 2.93 13.88 -9.56
CA HIS A 73 3.03 13.40 -8.17
C HIS A 73 3.32 11.90 -8.08
N ILE A 74 3.32 11.19 -9.20
CA ILE A 74 3.53 9.75 -9.30
C ILE A 74 4.92 9.53 -9.91
N THR A 75 5.73 8.69 -9.24
CA THR A 75 7.02 8.25 -9.76
C THR A 75 7.07 6.73 -9.81
N ILE A 76 7.30 6.20 -11.00
CA ILE A 76 7.46 4.76 -11.22
C ILE A 76 8.94 4.43 -11.22
N PHE A 77 9.36 3.59 -10.29
CA PHE A 77 10.73 3.07 -10.27
C PHE A 77 10.80 1.84 -11.17
N VAL A 78 11.81 1.78 -12.02
CA VAL A 78 12.04 0.67 -12.95
C VAL A 78 13.52 0.25 -12.90
N THR A 79 13.78 -1.04 -13.06
CA THR A 79 15.11 -1.51 -13.45
C THR A 79 15.41 -1.07 -14.91
N PRO A 80 16.69 -1.07 -15.34
CA PRO A 80 17.02 -0.76 -16.74
C PRO A 80 16.28 -1.65 -17.76
N THR A 81 16.13 -2.94 -17.46
CA THR A 81 15.38 -3.89 -18.30
C THR A 81 13.89 -3.53 -18.36
N GLU A 82 13.27 -3.24 -17.21
CA GLU A 82 11.86 -2.79 -17.17
C GLU A 82 11.68 -1.47 -17.93
N ASN A 83 12.64 -0.54 -17.84
CA ASN A 83 12.60 0.72 -18.57
C ASN A 83 12.56 0.51 -20.10
N ILE A 84 13.34 -0.45 -20.62
CA ILE A 84 13.33 -0.79 -22.05
C ILE A 84 11.96 -1.35 -22.47
N LEU A 85 11.34 -2.17 -21.63
CA LEU A 85 10.09 -2.86 -21.97
C LEU A 85 8.84 -1.98 -21.86
N MET A 86 8.79 -1.10 -20.87
CA MET A 86 7.56 -0.37 -20.51
C MET A 86 7.78 1.10 -20.10
N GLY A 87 9.03 1.59 -20.12
CA GLY A 87 9.33 2.96 -19.72
C GLY A 87 8.58 4.01 -20.55
N ASP A 88 8.45 3.79 -21.85
CA ASP A 88 7.77 4.73 -22.75
C ASP A 88 6.25 4.72 -22.55
N GLU A 89 5.66 3.56 -22.23
CA GLU A 89 4.24 3.49 -21.81
C GLU A 89 4.00 4.39 -20.59
N PHE A 90 4.86 4.29 -19.58
CA PHE A 90 4.73 5.12 -18.38
C PHE A 90 4.93 6.61 -18.69
N ARG A 91 5.96 6.98 -19.46
CA ARG A 91 6.18 8.39 -19.85
C ARG A 91 5.01 8.97 -20.63
N SER A 92 4.37 8.17 -21.50
CA SER A 92 3.19 8.61 -22.27
C SER A 92 1.99 8.99 -21.38
N ARG A 93 1.94 8.48 -20.14
CA ARG A 93 0.92 8.81 -19.13
C ARG A 93 1.30 10.02 -18.27
N ALA A 94 2.36 10.74 -18.63
CA ALA A 94 2.87 11.94 -17.95
C ALA A 94 3.29 11.73 -16.48
N VAL A 95 3.50 10.47 -16.05
CA VAL A 95 4.11 10.18 -14.75
C VAL A 95 5.63 10.25 -14.85
N ASN A 96 6.30 10.43 -13.70
CA ASN A 96 7.76 10.37 -13.67
C ASN A 96 8.22 8.91 -13.74
N VAL A 97 9.32 8.68 -14.46
CA VAL A 97 9.98 7.36 -14.51
C VAL A 97 11.40 7.52 -13.96
N HIS A 98 11.72 6.76 -12.92
CA HIS A 98 13.05 6.71 -12.33
C HIS A 98 13.69 5.34 -12.62
N VAL A 99 14.79 5.35 -13.37
CA VAL A 99 15.56 4.14 -13.65
C VAL A 99 16.59 3.96 -12.55
N VAL A 100 16.57 2.80 -11.89
CA VAL A 100 17.50 2.48 -10.81
C VAL A 100 18.91 2.31 -11.37
N ASP A 101 19.88 2.95 -10.74
CA ASP A 101 21.29 2.87 -11.10
C ASP A 101 21.86 1.46 -10.89
N GLY A 102 22.70 0.98 -11.81
CA GLY A 102 23.40 -0.31 -11.65
C GLY A 102 23.36 -1.28 -12.85
N GLY A 103 22.92 -0.81 -14.03
CA GLY A 103 22.95 -1.59 -15.27
C GLY A 103 21.98 -2.79 -15.28
N SER A 104 22.12 -3.68 -16.27
CA SER A 104 21.14 -4.75 -16.54
C SER A 104 21.03 -5.84 -15.46
N ASN A 105 21.92 -5.83 -14.46
CA ASN A 105 21.92 -6.80 -13.36
C ASN A 105 21.03 -6.39 -12.19
N MET A 106 20.41 -5.21 -12.24
CA MET A 106 19.50 -4.74 -11.19
C MET A 106 18.28 -5.64 -11.06
N THR A 107 17.98 -6.03 -9.82
CA THR A 107 16.87 -6.91 -9.49
C THR A 107 15.65 -6.13 -8.99
N THR A 108 14.50 -6.81 -8.91
CA THR A 108 13.32 -6.32 -8.19
C THR A 108 13.65 -5.87 -6.76
N ARG A 109 14.58 -6.57 -6.07
CA ARG A 109 14.97 -6.22 -4.70
C ARG A 109 15.75 -4.91 -4.64
N ASP A 110 16.65 -4.68 -5.60
CA ASP A 110 17.43 -3.43 -5.67
C ASP A 110 16.51 -2.23 -5.93
N ARG A 111 15.55 -2.41 -6.83
CA ARG A 111 14.50 -1.42 -7.11
C ARG A 111 13.63 -1.14 -5.89
N ASP A 112 13.15 -2.17 -5.20
CA ASP A 112 12.34 -1.99 -3.99
C ASP A 112 13.15 -1.31 -2.86
N ALA A 113 14.45 -1.58 -2.76
CA ALA A 113 15.35 -0.88 -1.85
C ALA A 113 15.52 0.60 -2.24
N ALA A 114 15.62 0.92 -3.53
CA ALA A 114 15.66 2.29 -4.03
C ALA A 114 14.34 3.04 -3.72
N MET A 115 13.19 2.42 -3.94
CA MET A 115 11.88 2.99 -3.57
C MET A 115 11.76 3.25 -2.07
N THR A 116 12.25 2.31 -1.24
CA THR A 116 12.28 2.49 0.21
C THR A 116 13.11 3.73 0.61
N ARG A 117 14.28 3.92 0.00
CA ARG A 117 15.15 5.09 0.26
C ARG A 117 14.54 6.40 -0.25
N ALA A 118 13.81 6.36 -1.35
CA ALA A 118 13.20 7.52 -1.99
C ALA A 118 11.86 7.96 -1.36
N SER A 119 11.38 7.26 -0.34
CA SER A 119 10.07 7.50 0.27
C SER A 119 10.15 7.74 1.78
N SER A 120 9.23 8.53 2.29
CA SER A 120 9.12 8.89 3.70
C SER A 120 8.50 7.75 4.52
N TYR A 121 7.51 7.05 3.95
CA TYR A 121 6.81 5.94 4.61
C TYR A 121 6.23 4.97 3.58
N ASP A 122 5.71 3.83 4.06
CA ASP A 122 5.06 2.84 3.21
C ASP A 122 3.54 2.82 3.41
N ILE A 123 2.79 2.79 2.30
CA ILE A 123 1.43 2.26 2.27
C ILE A 123 1.55 0.80 1.83
N LEU A 124 1.59 -0.09 2.81
CA LEU A 124 1.78 -1.50 2.54
C LEU A 124 0.87 -2.40 3.38
N ARG A 125 0.67 -3.61 2.85
CA ARG A 125 0.05 -4.75 3.54
C ARG A 125 0.30 -6.05 2.78
N TRP A 126 0.90 -7.03 3.46
CA TRP A 126 0.84 -8.43 3.03
C TRP A 126 -0.24 -9.19 3.79
N ARG A 127 -0.60 -10.36 3.29
CA ARG A 127 -1.62 -11.21 3.92
C ARG A 127 -1.07 -11.80 5.22
N PRO A 128 -1.77 -11.69 6.36
CA PRO A 128 -1.51 -12.53 7.53
C PRO A 128 -1.58 -14.01 7.15
N ARG A 129 -0.90 -14.86 7.90
CA ARG A 129 -0.73 -16.30 7.67
C ARG A 129 -2.06 -16.99 7.43
N GLU A 130 -3.05 -16.74 8.28
CA GLU A 130 -4.37 -17.37 8.14
C GLU A 130 -5.11 -16.91 6.89
N GLU A 131 -4.94 -15.66 6.48
CA GLU A 131 -5.48 -15.15 5.21
C GLU A 131 -4.73 -15.75 4.01
N ALA A 132 -3.39 -15.80 4.08
CA ALA A 132 -2.54 -16.36 3.04
C ALA A 132 -2.82 -17.85 2.81
N LYS A 133 -2.97 -18.64 3.88
CA LYS A 133 -3.34 -20.07 3.80
C LYS A 133 -4.68 -20.28 3.08
N LYS A 134 -5.69 -19.47 3.44
CA LYS A 134 -7.01 -19.54 2.80
C LYS A 134 -6.95 -19.14 1.33
N PHE A 135 -6.19 -18.10 1.02
CA PHE A 135 -6.10 -17.55 -0.33
C PHE A 135 -5.30 -18.46 -1.28
N TYR A 136 -4.13 -18.91 -0.85
CA TYR A 136 -3.23 -19.71 -1.69
C TYR A 136 -3.50 -21.22 -1.61
N GLY A 137 -4.17 -21.70 -0.56
CA GLY A 137 -4.47 -23.12 -0.38
C GLY A 137 -3.20 -23.97 -0.49
N PRO A 138 -3.17 -25.00 -1.37
CA PRO A 138 -1.98 -25.83 -1.58
C PRO A 138 -0.72 -25.08 -2.03
N MET A 139 -0.85 -23.89 -2.61
CA MET A 139 0.28 -23.07 -3.06
C MET A 139 0.90 -22.22 -1.93
N TYR A 140 0.28 -22.24 -0.74
CA TYR A 140 0.82 -21.55 0.43
C TYR A 140 2.16 -22.18 0.86
N ARG A 141 3.13 -21.32 1.18
CA ARG A 141 4.49 -21.73 1.59
C ARG A 141 4.76 -21.22 2.99
N GLU A 142 4.84 -22.14 3.95
CA GLU A 142 5.16 -21.79 5.33
C GLU A 142 6.56 -21.15 5.40
N GLY A 143 6.69 -20.03 6.14
CA GLY A 143 7.94 -19.29 6.27
C GLY A 143 8.37 -18.47 5.05
N TYR A 144 7.56 -18.40 3.98
CA TYR A 144 7.87 -17.56 2.82
C TYR A 144 7.74 -16.07 3.15
N VAL A 145 8.85 -15.34 3.00
CA VAL A 145 8.90 -13.89 3.21
C VAL A 145 8.58 -13.16 1.91
N THR A 146 7.51 -12.39 1.91
CA THR A 146 7.07 -11.64 0.72
C THR A 146 7.93 -10.40 0.50
N ASN A 147 8.04 -9.91 -0.75
CA ASN A 147 8.74 -8.64 -1.02
C ASN A 147 8.13 -7.47 -0.22
N THR A 148 6.81 -7.46 -0.03
CA THR A 148 6.13 -6.45 0.80
C THR A 148 6.59 -6.51 2.27
N GLU A 149 6.75 -7.70 2.83
CA GLU A 149 7.32 -7.87 4.17
C GLU A 149 8.79 -7.43 4.20
N MET A 150 9.58 -7.76 3.18
CA MET A 150 10.97 -7.30 3.06
C MET A 150 11.09 -5.77 3.08
N ASN A 151 10.16 -5.07 2.42
CA ASN A 151 10.13 -3.61 2.41
C ASN A 151 9.81 -3.06 3.80
N TRP A 152 8.86 -3.66 4.50
CA TRP A 152 8.54 -3.33 5.89
C TRP A 152 9.73 -3.53 6.85
N ARG A 153 10.47 -4.64 6.68
CA ARG A 153 11.69 -4.95 7.45
C ARG A 153 12.78 -3.94 7.18
N ARG A 154 13.04 -3.61 5.91
CA ARG A 154 14.08 -2.65 5.49
C ARG A 154 13.90 -1.29 6.16
N ARG A 155 12.66 -0.78 6.23
CA ARG A 155 12.38 0.52 6.87
C ARG A 155 12.60 0.51 8.39
N ARG A 156 12.60 -0.67 9.01
CA ARG A 156 12.80 -0.86 10.46
C ARG A 156 14.21 -1.30 10.82
N GLY A 157 15.10 -1.49 9.84
CA GLY A 157 16.43 -2.04 10.09
C GLY A 157 16.41 -3.49 10.58
N ILE A 158 15.33 -4.24 10.32
CA ILE A 158 15.20 -5.64 10.71
C ILE A 158 15.89 -6.51 9.66
N SER A 159 16.68 -7.48 10.11
CA SER A 159 17.41 -8.36 9.20
C SER A 159 16.49 -9.37 8.49
N GLU A 160 16.93 -9.91 7.35
CA GLU A 160 16.14 -10.89 6.59
C GLU A 160 15.97 -12.22 7.34
N THR A 161 16.92 -12.56 8.22
CA THR A 161 16.95 -13.81 8.97
C THR A 161 16.22 -13.74 10.31
N GLU A 162 15.83 -12.54 10.74
CA GLU A 162 15.13 -12.35 12.00
C GLU A 162 13.70 -12.88 11.93
N VAL A 163 13.26 -13.56 13.00
CA VAL A 163 11.90 -14.09 13.09
C VAL A 163 10.97 -12.98 13.56
N VAL A 164 10.04 -12.57 12.70
CA VAL A 164 9.01 -11.56 13.00
C VAL A 164 7.70 -12.28 13.26
N LYS A 165 7.08 -12.02 14.42
CA LYS A 165 5.74 -12.54 14.72
C LYS A 165 4.66 -11.55 14.25
N GLU A 166 3.52 -12.06 13.81
CA GLU A 166 2.46 -11.21 13.23
C GLU A 166 1.88 -10.23 14.25
N GLU A 167 1.83 -10.61 15.52
CA GLU A 167 1.42 -9.75 16.61
C GLU A 167 2.29 -8.50 16.79
N ASP A 168 3.54 -8.54 16.32
CA ASP A 168 4.49 -7.43 16.41
C ASP A 168 4.41 -6.50 15.19
N VAL A 169 3.64 -6.89 14.17
CA VAL A 169 3.44 -6.11 12.95
C VAL A 169 2.28 -5.13 13.16
N GLY A 170 2.61 -3.85 13.37
CA GLY A 170 1.62 -2.79 13.63
C GLY A 170 0.49 -2.69 12.60
N ILE A 171 0.74 -3.06 11.33
CA ILE A 171 -0.27 -3.05 10.25
C ILE A 171 -1.46 -3.94 10.56
N PHE A 172 -1.26 -5.05 11.28
CA PHE A 172 -2.32 -5.99 11.63
C PHE A 172 -3.04 -5.61 12.93
N ARG A 173 -2.41 -4.81 13.80
CA ARG A 173 -3.04 -4.31 15.04
C ARG A 173 -4.19 -3.34 14.72
N ASP A 174 -3.98 -2.44 13.77
CA ASP A 174 -4.99 -1.45 13.37
C ASP A 174 -6.24 -2.11 12.75
N GLU A 175 -6.07 -3.24 12.06
CA GLU A 175 -7.19 -3.99 11.47
C GLU A 175 -8.04 -4.70 12.51
N LYS A 176 -7.42 -5.26 13.57
CA LYS A 176 -8.16 -5.83 14.70
C LYS A 176 -9.01 -4.77 15.39
N LYS A 177 -8.45 -3.58 15.62
CA LYS A 177 -9.20 -2.45 16.21
C LYS A 177 -10.39 -2.04 15.34
N ARG A 178 -10.20 -1.83 14.03
CA ARG A 178 -11.28 -1.50 13.09
C ARG A 178 -12.35 -2.60 13.02
N SER A 179 -11.96 -3.87 13.09
CA SER A 179 -12.88 -5.00 13.08
C SER A 179 -13.75 -5.03 14.35
N SER A 180 -13.15 -4.79 15.52
CA SER A 180 -13.87 -4.69 16.79
C SER A 180 -14.83 -3.50 16.81
N GLU A 181 -14.42 -2.33 16.33
CA GLU A 181 -15.29 -1.15 16.22
C GLU A 181 -16.48 -1.39 15.29
N LYS A 182 -16.26 -2.04 14.13
CA LYS A 182 -17.33 -2.41 13.19
C LYS A 182 -18.31 -3.42 13.81
N TYR A 183 -17.82 -4.38 14.59
CA TYR A 183 -18.65 -5.35 15.30
C TYR A 183 -19.54 -4.65 16.34
N VAL A 184 -18.98 -3.72 17.13
CA VAL A 184 -19.73 -2.93 18.12
C VAL A 184 -20.82 -2.10 17.45
N ILE A 185 -20.50 -1.40 16.36
CA ILE A 185 -21.48 -0.59 15.61
C ILE A 185 -22.62 -1.47 15.06
N ASN A 186 -22.30 -2.65 14.52
CA ASN A 186 -23.32 -3.56 14.01
C ASN A 186 -24.19 -4.16 15.12
N ALA A 187 -23.60 -4.51 16.27
CA ALA A 187 -24.34 -4.99 17.44
C ALA A 187 -25.31 -3.91 17.97
N LEU A 188 -24.85 -2.65 18.07
CA LEU A 188 -25.68 -1.52 18.45
C LEU A 188 -26.82 -1.29 17.45
N ARG A 189 -26.55 -1.34 16.14
CA ARG A 189 -27.59 -1.22 15.10
C ARG A 189 -28.62 -2.36 15.15
N GLY A 190 -28.20 -3.56 15.54
CA GLY A 190 -29.10 -4.70 15.77
C GLY A 190 -30.04 -4.46 16.96
N LEU A 191 -29.53 -3.91 18.06
CA LEU A 191 -30.29 -3.56 19.26
C LEU A 191 -31.36 -2.48 19.02
N PHE A 192 -31.11 -1.51 18.14
CA PHE A 192 -32.10 -0.47 17.80
C PHE A 192 -33.16 -0.93 16.81
N ARG A 193 -33.00 -2.07 16.11
CA ARG A 193 -34.01 -2.60 15.18
C ARG A 193 -35.04 -3.51 15.84
N THR A 194 -34.77 -4.03 17.05
CA THR A 194 -35.72 -4.84 17.81
C THR A 194 -36.74 -4.03 18.63
N ALA A 195 -36.65 -2.70 18.63
CA ALA A 195 -37.53 -1.82 19.41
C ALA A 195 -38.71 -1.22 18.60
N SER A 196 -39.02 -1.73 17.40
CA SER A 196 -40.11 -1.20 16.58
C SER A 196 -40.94 -2.31 15.94
N GLN A 197 -41.68 -3.04 16.77
CA GLN A 197 -42.93 -3.68 16.34
C GLN A 197 -44.07 -3.02 17.11
N PRO A 198 -45.00 -2.30 16.44
CA PRO A 198 -46.21 -1.84 17.09
C PRO A 198 -47.16 -3.03 17.29
N SER A 199 -47.66 -3.18 18.52
CA SER A 199 -48.77 -4.07 18.85
C SER A 199 -49.98 -3.70 18.01
N LYS A 200 -50.50 -4.68 17.25
CA LYS A 200 -51.80 -4.57 16.58
C LYS A 200 -52.88 -4.96 17.59
N ASP A 201 -53.73 -4.00 17.94
CA ASP A 201 -55.12 -4.23 18.31
C ASP A 201 -56.00 -3.83 17.10
#